data_AF-A0A936Q239-F1
#
_entry.id   AF-A0A936Q239-F1
#
_cell.length_a   1.000
_cell.length_b   1.000
_cell.length_c   1.000
_cell.angle_alpha   90.00
_cell.angle_beta   90.00
_cell.angle_gamma   90.00
#
_symmetry.space_group_name_H-M   'P 1'
#
loop_
_entity.id
_entity.type
_entity.pdbx_description
1 polymer ?
#
loop_
_entity_poly.entity_id
_entity_poly.type
_entity_poly.pdbx_seq_one_letter_code
_entity_poly.pdbx_strand_id
1 'polypeptide(L)'
;MSIEPDPLSARLQEAVWPIHRRIELLPFFDALARRALPVERYVDQLRGMAIVTAALERAVAQSRDPSVAGVAAGTAPRLALLLEDLAFFDRRGPLPDDPAATSRALAFAREIVRVAAEDPVLLLGYLYVSEGTAMGNLVHLEDARASAGGASGTAWYAGQGGETGPVFRAFRDRIDALGSGEAAALDGSTRGRVVAAAVAAAGGFERLHTSFDPARAPARRLLATTWNVEAGAHDVPADPAESAAAQRAGERCLGEFPYFRERWGERGLRYTRSDVAWLAALALLDRADAIAQVVWLAGVLARRGMPSLLIERQLLLLEEELGAIVAAARPAFLREAASLISSRREAALPAGAAGPLEERFVASAGYGSTEERRQAAQLLVAAAADESSGFPGAVAALTAWYRSERYPDGWNAAVDRLVRDALAAALATFREAGDRPA
;
A
#
# COMPACT_ATOMS: atom_id res chain seq x y z
N MET A 1 5.21 2.51 51.99
CA MET A 1 5.85 1.78 50.88
C MET A 1 4.87 1.77 49.73
N SER A 2 5.05 2.67 48.76
CA SER A 2 4.31 2.59 47.50
C SER A 2 4.84 1.38 46.74
N ILE A 3 3.97 0.40 46.47
CA ILE A 3 4.33 -0.76 45.63
C ILE A 3 4.56 -0.19 44.23
N GLU A 4 5.78 -0.31 43.73
CA GLU A 4 6.09 0.09 42.36
C GLU A 4 5.23 -0.78 41.42
N PRO A 5 4.44 -0.18 40.51
CA PRO A 5 3.53 -0.93 39.67
C PRO A 5 4.32 -1.89 38.76
N ASP A 6 3.85 -3.13 38.60
CA ASP A 6 4.50 -4.15 37.76
C ASP A 6 4.91 -3.59 36.39
N PRO A 7 6.08 -3.96 35.83
CA PRO A 7 6.50 -3.54 34.51
C PRO A 7 5.41 -3.78 33.47
N LEU A 8 5.16 -2.81 32.58
CA LEU A 8 4.11 -2.91 31.57
C LEU A 8 4.33 -4.12 30.65
N SER A 9 5.57 -4.44 30.31
CA SER A 9 5.96 -5.60 29.52
C SER A 9 5.61 -6.93 30.19
N ALA A 10 5.66 -7.00 31.53
CA ALA A 10 5.26 -8.19 32.29
C ALA A 10 3.73 -8.39 32.24
N ARG A 11 2.96 -7.31 32.42
CA ARG A 11 1.49 -7.34 32.31
C ARG A 11 1.03 -7.70 30.89
N LEU A 12 1.72 -7.17 29.87
CA LEU A 12 1.48 -7.52 28.48
C LEU A 12 1.75 -9.01 28.22
N GLN A 13 2.88 -9.53 28.73
CA GLN A 13 3.25 -10.94 28.61
C GLN A 13 2.19 -11.85 29.23
N GLU A 14 1.81 -11.57 30.48
CA GLU A 14 0.82 -12.36 31.22
C GLU A 14 -0.53 -12.39 30.50
N ALA A 15 -1.00 -11.25 30.01
CA ALA A 15 -2.30 -11.15 29.35
C ALA A 15 -2.35 -11.85 27.99
N VAL A 16 -1.26 -11.81 27.22
CA VAL A 16 -1.19 -12.41 25.87
C VAL A 16 -0.87 -13.90 25.92
N TRP A 17 -0.19 -14.37 26.98
CA TRP A 17 0.29 -15.75 27.10
C TRP A 17 -0.76 -16.84 26.83
N PRO A 18 -2.00 -16.77 27.37
CA PRO A 18 -3.03 -17.77 27.08
C PRO A 18 -3.40 -17.86 25.60
N ILE A 19 -3.33 -16.74 24.87
CA ILE A 19 -3.62 -16.70 23.43
C ILE A 19 -2.44 -17.29 22.65
N HIS A 20 -1.21 -16.93 23.02
CA HIS A 20 0.00 -17.49 22.42
C HIS A 20 0.00 -19.03 22.47
N ARG A 21 -0.35 -19.61 23.62
CA ARG A 21 -0.47 -21.06 23.79
C ARG A 21 -1.52 -21.70 22.88
N ARG A 22 -2.64 -21.01 22.59
CA ARG A 22 -3.63 -21.52 21.63
C ARG A 22 -3.12 -21.43 20.20
N ILE A 23 -2.42 -20.35 19.85
CA ILE A 23 -1.80 -20.18 18.53
C ILE A 23 -0.81 -21.32 18.25
N GLU A 24 0.07 -21.65 19.21
CA GLU A 24 1.04 -22.77 19.09
C GLU A 24 0.37 -24.13 18.83
N LEU A 25 -0.89 -24.29 19.24
CA LEU A 25 -1.66 -25.53 19.07
C LEU A 25 -2.48 -25.57 17.78
N LEU A 26 -2.45 -24.51 16.96
CA LEU A 26 -3.18 -24.49 15.70
C LEU A 26 -2.60 -25.51 14.70
N PRO A 27 -3.45 -26.13 13.85
CA PRO A 27 -2.99 -27.09 12.83
C PRO A 27 -1.86 -26.59 11.93
N PHE A 28 -1.82 -25.27 11.68
CA PHE A 28 -0.73 -24.63 10.95
C PHE A 28 0.65 -24.85 11.60
N PHE A 29 0.77 -24.57 12.91
CA PHE A 29 2.04 -24.68 13.63
C PHE A 29 2.42 -26.14 13.89
N ASP A 30 1.45 -27.02 14.12
CA ASP A 30 1.69 -28.47 14.20
C ASP A 30 2.29 -29.01 12.88
N ALA A 31 1.71 -28.63 11.73
CA ALA A 31 2.24 -29.01 10.43
C ALA A 31 3.60 -28.39 10.13
N LEU A 32 3.82 -27.12 10.51
CA LEU A 32 5.11 -26.44 10.37
C LEU A 32 6.19 -27.18 11.16
N ALA A 33 5.98 -27.42 12.46
CA ALA A 33 6.94 -28.11 13.34
C ALA A 33 7.24 -29.55 12.89
N ARG A 34 6.26 -30.23 12.29
CA ARG A 34 6.45 -31.56 11.68
C ARG A 34 7.09 -31.52 10.29
N ARG A 35 7.40 -30.33 9.76
CA ARG A 35 7.93 -30.09 8.42
C ARG A 35 7.05 -30.71 7.33
N ALA A 36 5.75 -30.68 7.57
CA ALA A 36 4.71 -31.21 6.70
C ALA A 36 3.78 -30.11 6.15
N LEU A 37 4.09 -28.84 6.42
CA LEU A 37 3.32 -27.70 5.93
C LEU A 37 3.53 -27.54 4.41
N PRO A 38 2.46 -27.57 3.59
CA PRO A 38 2.58 -27.29 2.16
C PRO A 38 3.10 -25.89 1.89
N VAL A 39 3.94 -25.73 0.86
CA VAL A 39 4.55 -24.44 0.50
C VAL A 39 3.49 -23.37 0.22
N GLU A 40 2.33 -23.75 -0.33
CA GLU A 40 1.23 -22.83 -0.61
C GLU A 40 0.62 -22.26 0.68
N ARG A 41 0.59 -23.05 1.76
CA ARG A 41 0.13 -22.58 3.08
C ARG A 41 1.16 -21.72 3.78
N TYR A 42 2.43 -22.03 3.59
CA TYR A 42 3.51 -21.15 4.02
C TYR A 42 3.43 -19.78 3.33
N VAL A 43 3.22 -19.76 2.01
CA VAL A 43 3.06 -18.50 1.25
C VAL A 43 1.79 -17.74 1.65
N ASP A 44 0.67 -18.43 1.90
CA ASP A 44 -0.56 -17.80 2.44
C ASP A 44 -0.27 -17.06 3.75
N GLN A 45 0.53 -17.66 4.64
CA GLN A 45 0.94 -17.03 5.89
C GLN A 45 1.77 -15.78 5.62
N LEU A 46 2.82 -15.88 4.79
CA LEU A 46 3.66 -14.72 4.45
C LEU A 46 2.82 -13.56 3.91
N ARG A 47 1.86 -13.84 3.02
CA ARG A 47 0.97 -12.82 2.46
C ARG A 47 0.06 -12.18 3.50
N GLY A 48 -0.59 -13.01 4.33
CA GLY A 48 -1.43 -12.51 5.41
C GLY A 48 -0.65 -11.65 6.40
N MET A 49 0.56 -12.09 6.76
CA MET A 49 1.46 -11.35 7.65
C MET A 49 1.97 -10.06 7.00
N ALA A 50 2.23 -10.04 5.70
CA ALA A 50 2.64 -8.84 4.95
C ALA A 50 1.54 -7.77 4.95
N ILE A 51 0.27 -8.15 4.74
CA ILE A 51 -0.89 -7.25 4.82
C ILE A 51 -0.96 -6.59 6.20
N VAL A 52 -0.89 -7.38 7.27
CA VAL A 52 -1.00 -6.90 8.66
C VAL A 52 0.20 -6.04 9.05
N THR A 53 1.41 -6.48 8.70
CA THR A 53 2.67 -5.77 8.99
C THR A 53 2.71 -4.42 8.28
N ALA A 54 2.29 -4.36 7.01
CA ALA A 54 2.22 -3.11 6.26
C ALA A 54 1.25 -2.09 6.89
N ALA A 55 0.11 -2.56 7.40
CA ALA A 55 -0.84 -1.71 8.10
C ALA A 55 -0.26 -1.17 9.41
N LEU A 56 0.39 -2.03 10.22
CA LEU A 56 0.99 -1.64 11.49
C LEU A 56 2.16 -0.68 11.32
N GLU A 57 3.12 -1.00 10.45
CA GLU A 57 4.27 -0.13 10.21
C GLU A 57 3.86 1.25 9.69
N ARG A 58 2.86 1.30 8.80
CA ARG A 58 2.32 2.57 8.32
C ARG A 58 1.61 3.35 9.43
N ALA A 59 0.76 2.69 10.21
CA ALA A 59 0.06 3.32 11.34
C ALA A 59 1.05 3.92 12.35
N VAL A 60 2.12 3.18 12.66
CA VAL A 60 3.17 3.62 13.57
C VAL A 60 3.97 4.78 12.97
N ALA A 61 4.38 4.69 11.70
CA ALA A 61 5.12 5.76 11.02
C ALA A 61 4.33 7.07 10.87
N GLN A 62 2.99 6.99 10.83
CA GLN A 62 2.10 8.14 10.74
C GLN A 62 1.62 8.66 12.10
N SER A 63 1.88 7.91 13.18
CA SER A 63 1.47 8.31 14.53
C SER A 63 2.22 9.56 14.97
N ARG A 64 1.47 10.49 15.57
CA ARG A 64 2.03 11.68 16.23
C ARG A 64 2.14 11.51 17.74
N ASP A 65 1.76 10.35 18.26
CA ASP A 65 1.87 10.05 19.69
C ASP A 65 3.35 9.83 20.07
N PRO A 66 3.89 10.62 21.03
CA PRO A 66 5.31 10.56 21.38
C PRO A 66 5.71 9.22 22.03
N SER A 67 4.78 8.54 22.71
CA SER A 67 5.03 7.24 23.32
C SER A 67 5.21 6.16 22.25
N VAL A 68 4.35 6.18 21.23
CA VAL A 68 4.46 5.28 20.07
C VAL A 68 5.76 5.55 19.31
N ALA A 69 6.05 6.82 19.01
CA ALA A 69 7.27 7.21 18.29
C ALA A 69 8.54 6.80 19.05
N GLY A 70 8.58 7.02 20.37
CA GLY A 70 9.73 6.67 21.21
C GLY A 70 10.00 5.17 21.27
N VAL A 71 8.95 4.34 21.36
CA VAL A 71 9.10 2.87 21.35
C VAL A 71 9.49 2.37 19.96
N ALA A 72 8.87 2.90 18.90
CA ALA A 72 9.09 2.50 17.52
C ALA A 72 10.47 2.89 16.96
N ALA A 73 11.11 3.93 17.50
CA ALA A 73 12.42 4.39 17.05
C ALA A 73 13.52 3.30 17.12
N GLY A 74 13.33 2.27 17.96
CA GLY A 74 14.24 1.12 18.06
C GLY A 74 13.69 -0.19 17.49
N THR A 75 12.60 -0.18 16.73
CA THR A 75 12.05 -1.37 16.05
C THR A 75 12.39 -1.33 14.57
N ALA A 76 12.98 -2.41 14.04
CA ALA A 76 13.29 -2.50 12.63
C ALA A 76 12.03 -2.86 11.82
N PRO A 77 11.78 -2.21 10.67
CA PRO A 77 10.69 -2.61 9.79
C PRO A 77 10.92 -4.02 9.25
N ARG A 78 9.85 -4.83 9.24
CA ARG A 78 9.84 -6.24 8.83
C ARG A 78 9.06 -6.48 7.54
N LEU A 79 8.27 -5.50 7.06
CA LEU A 79 7.57 -5.61 5.78
C LEU A 79 8.54 -5.92 4.63
N ALA A 80 9.72 -5.30 4.62
CA ALA A 80 10.73 -5.55 3.58
C ALA A 80 11.15 -7.03 3.51
N LEU A 81 11.29 -7.70 4.65
CA LEU A 81 11.64 -9.13 4.73
C LEU A 81 10.52 -10.01 4.16
N LEU A 82 9.26 -9.67 4.47
CA LEU A 82 8.10 -10.37 3.93
C LEU A 82 7.98 -10.20 2.41
N LEU A 83 8.23 -8.98 1.91
CA LEU A 83 8.21 -8.70 0.48
C LEU A 83 9.35 -9.40 -0.26
N GLU A 84 10.54 -9.51 0.35
CA GLU A 84 11.65 -10.30 -0.19
C GLU A 84 11.27 -11.77 -0.30
N ASP A 85 10.67 -12.34 0.76
CA ASP A 85 10.25 -13.74 0.77
C ASP A 85 9.17 -14.01 -0.30
N LEU A 86 8.16 -13.15 -0.41
CA LEU A 86 7.13 -13.27 -1.44
C LEU A 86 7.73 -13.16 -2.85
N ALA A 87 8.63 -12.21 -3.07
CA ALA A 87 9.32 -12.05 -4.36
C ALA A 87 10.19 -13.25 -4.72
N PHE A 88 10.70 -14.02 -3.76
CA PHE A 88 11.38 -15.28 -4.04
C PHE A 88 10.42 -16.33 -4.62
N PHE A 89 9.21 -16.47 -4.07
CA PHE A 89 8.22 -17.43 -4.56
C PHE A 89 7.60 -17.00 -5.89
N ASP A 90 7.32 -15.70 -6.09
CA ASP A 90 6.70 -15.19 -7.31
C ASP A 90 7.56 -15.39 -8.57
N ARG A 91 8.89 -15.55 -8.44
CA ARG A 91 9.78 -15.89 -9.58
C ARG A 91 9.44 -17.22 -10.24
N ARG A 92 8.74 -18.12 -9.53
CA ARG A 92 8.28 -19.41 -10.06
C ARG A 92 6.90 -19.31 -10.72
N GLY A 93 6.30 -18.12 -10.72
CA GLY A 93 4.92 -17.85 -11.07
C GLY A 93 4.14 -17.40 -9.83
N PRO A 94 3.24 -16.40 -9.95
CA PRO A 94 2.46 -15.91 -8.82
C PRO A 94 1.55 -17.01 -8.29
N LEU A 95 1.65 -17.30 -6.99
CA LEU A 95 0.74 -18.25 -6.35
C LEU A 95 -0.61 -17.57 -6.09
N PRO A 96 -1.74 -18.18 -6.48
CA PRO A 96 -3.07 -17.64 -6.17
C PRO A 96 -3.34 -17.55 -4.66
N ASP A 97 -4.00 -16.47 -4.26
CA ASP A 97 -4.42 -16.20 -2.89
C ASP A 97 -5.55 -17.12 -2.44
N ASP A 98 -5.66 -17.30 -1.12
CA ASP A 98 -6.86 -17.80 -0.47
C ASP A 98 -7.75 -16.60 -0.06
N PRO A 99 -8.88 -16.33 -0.76
CA PRO A 99 -9.68 -15.13 -0.52
C PRO A 99 -10.18 -15.00 0.93
N ALA A 100 -10.42 -16.12 1.61
CA ALA A 100 -10.84 -16.11 3.00
C ALA A 100 -9.71 -15.66 3.93
N ALA A 101 -8.48 -16.14 3.69
CA ALA A 101 -7.32 -15.71 4.45
C ALA A 101 -6.98 -14.24 4.18
N THR A 102 -7.00 -13.81 2.91
CA THR A 102 -6.82 -12.41 2.51
C THR A 102 -7.86 -11.50 3.17
N SER A 103 -9.14 -11.89 3.15
CA SER A 103 -10.21 -11.11 3.78
C SER A 103 -10.02 -10.95 5.28
N ARG A 104 -9.56 -12.01 5.98
CA ARG A 104 -9.25 -11.93 7.41
C ARG A 104 -8.03 -11.04 7.70
N ALA A 105 -6.98 -11.13 6.89
CA ALA A 105 -5.81 -10.26 7.01
C ALA A 105 -6.18 -8.78 6.79
N LEU A 106 -7.00 -8.47 5.77
CA LEU A 106 -7.50 -7.13 5.51
C LEU A 106 -8.45 -6.62 6.60
N ALA A 107 -9.26 -7.49 7.21
CA ALA A 107 -10.07 -7.13 8.36
C ALA A 107 -9.19 -6.72 9.55
N PHE A 108 -8.11 -7.47 9.81
CA PHE A 108 -7.17 -7.14 10.88
C PHE A 108 -6.37 -5.86 10.58
N ALA A 109 -5.93 -5.65 9.34
CA ALA A 109 -5.31 -4.41 8.90
C ALA A 109 -6.24 -3.19 9.09
N ARG A 110 -7.54 -3.32 8.79
CA ARG A 110 -8.52 -2.26 9.06
C ARG A 110 -8.69 -1.97 10.54
N GLU A 111 -8.64 -2.99 11.40
CA GLU A 111 -8.67 -2.82 12.85
C GLU A 111 -7.47 -1.99 13.34
N ILE A 112 -6.26 -2.27 12.83
CA ILE A 112 -5.04 -1.50 13.14
C ILE A 112 -5.21 -0.04 12.72
N VAL A 113 -5.68 0.21 11.49
CA VAL A 113 -5.90 1.58 10.97
C VAL A 113 -6.93 2.32 11.82
N ARG A 114 -8.00 1.63 12.24
CA ARG A 114 -9.02 2.20 13.13
C ARG A 114 -8.44 2.58 14.48
N VAL A 115 -7.65 1.69 15.10
CA VAL A 115 -6.96 1.97 16.37
C VAL A 115 -6.04 3.18 16.24
N ALA A 116 -5.26 3.24 15.16
CA ALA A 116 -4.36 4.37 14.90
C ALA A 116 -5.10 5.71 14.75
N ALA A 117 -6.33 5.71 14.24
CA ALA A 117 -7.14 6.91 14.07
C ALA A 117 -7.88 7.32 15.36
N GLU A 118 -8.36 6.36 16.14
CA GLU A 118 -9.17 6.62 17.34
C GLU A 118 -8.32 6.88 18.59
N ASP A 119 -7.29 6.07 18.83
CA ASP A 119 -6.42 6.18 19.99
C ASP A 119 -5.02 5.61 19.70
N PRO A 120 -4.13 6.44 19.11
CA PRO A 120 -2.83 5.98 18.61
C PRO A 120 -1.95 5.30 19.66
N VAL A 121 -2.06 5.67 20.95
CA VAL A 121 -1.25 5.08 22.03
C VAL A 121 -1.46 3.56 22.17
N LEU A 122 -2.63 3.05 21.75
CA LEU A 122 -2.95 1.63 21.80
C LEU A 122 -2.15 0.81 20.78
N LEU A 123 -1.50 1.45 19.80
CA LEU A 123 -0.55 0.79 18.89
C LEU A 123 0.63 0.16 19.65
N LEU A 124 0.95 0.60 20.87
CA LEU A 124 1.94 -0.04 21.73
C LEU A 124 1.62 -1.51 22.01
N GLY A 125 0.34 -1.86 22.18
CA GLY A 125 -0.08 -3.25 22.38
C GLY A 125 0.11 -4.09 21.12
N TYR A 126 -0.17 -3.51 19.95
CA TYR A 126 0.04 -4.15 18.65
C TYR A 126 1.53 -4.35 18.34
N LEU A 127 2.36 -3.34 18.62
CA LEU A 127 3.81 -3.42 18.52
C LEU A 127 4.36 -4.52 19.42
N TYR A 128 3.89 -4.63 20.67
CA TYR A 128 4.35 -5.68 21.58
C TYR A 128 4.11 -7.08 21.02
N VAL A 129 2.91 -7.36 20.52
CA VAL A 129 2.60 -8.67 19.93
C VAL A 129 3.40 -8.89 18.65
N SER A 130 3.50 -7.87 17.79
CA SER A 130 4.30 -7.90 16.55
C SER A 130 5.77 -8.25 16.85
N GLU A 131 6.43 -7.56 17.77
CA GLU A 131 7.83 -7.85 18.13
C GLU A 131 7.97 -9.23 18.78
N GLY A 132 6.98 -9.67 19.57
CA GLY A 132 6.92 -11.03 20.10
C GLY A 132 6.90 -12.11 19.00
N THR A 133 6.23 -11.86 17.86
CA THR A 133 6.25 -12.80 16.72
C THR A 133 7.64 -13.01 16.15
N ALA A 134 8.55 -12.02 16.21
CA ALA A 134 9.91 -12.19 15.71
C ALA A 134 10.70 -13.24 16.52
N MET A 135 10.45 -13.30 17.83
CA MET A 135 11.04 -14.34 18.69
C MET A 135 10.48 -15.74 18.37
N GLY A 136 9.15 -15.84 18.19
CA GLY A 136 8.50 -17.10 17.82
C GLY A 136 8.94 -17.61 16.44
N ASN A 137 9.13 -16.68 15.49
CA ASN A 137 9.68 -16.97 14.17
C ASN A 137 11.06 -17.62 14.25
N LEU A 138 11.96 -17.09 15.08
CA LEU A 138 13.31 -17.64 15.22
C LEU A 138 13.30 -19.09 15.72
N VAL A 139 12.35 -19.46 16.59
CA VAL A 139 12.17 -20.83 17.08
C VAL A 139 11.79 -21.78 15.94
N HIS A 140 10.97 -21.32 15.00
CA HIS A 140 10.48 -22.11 13.86
C HIS A 140 11.29 -21.92 12.57
N LEU A 141 12.46 -21.27 12.62
CA LEU A 141 13.23 -20.94 11.42
C LEU A 141 13.61 -22.19 10.61
N GLU A 142 14.11 -23.25 11.26
CA GLU A 142 14.48 -24.48 10.56
C GLU A 142 13.27 -25.21 9.97
N ASP A 143 12.11 -25.08 10.60
CA ASP A 143 10.85 -25.66 10.12
C ASP A 143 10.30 -24.88 8.91
N ALA A 144 10.42 -23.55 8.94
CA ALA A 144 10.10 -22.68 7.82
C ALA A 144 11.04 -22.94 6.63
N ARG A 145 12.34 -23.15 6.87
CA ARG A 145 13.31 -23.53 5.82
C ARG A 145 12.96 -24.85 5.15
N ALA A 146 12.52 -25.84 5.93
CA ALA A 146 12.05 -27.10 5.37
C ALA A 146 10.82 -26.90 4.47
N SER A 147 9.88 -26.05 4.90
CA SER A 147 8.65 -25.75 4.13
C SER A 147 8.93 -24.91 2.87
N ALA A 148 9.88 -23.97 2.93
CA ALA A 148 10.32 -23.13 1.81
C ALA A 148 11.22 -23.88 0.81
N GLY A 149 11.77 -25.04 1.21
CA GLY A 149 12.73 -25.81 0.42
C GLY A 149 14.16 -25.25 0.47
N GLY A 150 14.50 -24.46 1.50
CA GLY A 150 15.84 -23.88 1.68
C GLY A 150 15.86 -22.60 2.53
N ALA A 151 16.99 -21.90 2.53
CA ALA A 151 17.17 -20.65 3.28
C ALA A 151 16.58 -19.41 2.59
N SER A 152 16.35 -19.47 1.27
CA SER A 152 15.68 -18.39 0.55
C SER A 152 14.16 -18.47 0.75
N GLY A 153 13.51 -17.32 0.88
CA GLY A 153 12.08 -17.26 1.20
C GLY A 153 11.77 -17.42 2.70
N THR A 154 12.76 -17.23 3.57
CA THR A 154 12.61 -17.28 5.03
C THR A 154 13.24 -16.09 5.76
N ALA A 155 13.46 -14.96 5.08
CA ALA A 155 14.05 -13.74 5.67
C ALA A 155 13.20 -13.21 6.84
N TRP A 156 11.87 -13.25 6.72
CA TRP A 156 10.96 -12.83 7.79
C TRP A 156 11.04 -13.74 9.02
N TYR A 157 11.23 -15.05 8.81
CA TYR A 157 11.45 -16.01 9.89
C TYR A 157 12.83 -15.84 10.54
N ALA A 158 13.85 -15.51 9.74
CA ALA A 158 15.21 -15.28 10.23
C ALA A 158 15.32 -14.01 11.07
N GLY A 159 14.47 -13.01 10.81
CA GLY A 159 14.44 -11.75 11.55
C GLY A 159 15.80 -11.06 11.52
N GLN A 160 16.36 -10.78 12.70
CA GLN A 160 17.71 -10.21 12.85
C GLN A 160 18.74 -11.27 13.29
N GLY A 161 18.43 -12.56 13.08
CA GLY A 161 19.26 -13.67 13.52
C GLY A 161 19.49 -13.63 15.03
N GLY A 162 20.75 -13.74 15.45
CA GLY A 162 21.15 -13.72 16.87
C GLY A 162 20.77 -12.43 17.62
N GLU A 163 20.57 -11.32 16.92
CA GLU A 163 20.21 -10.04 17.53
C GLU A 163 18.71 -9.91 17.86
N THR A 164 17.87 -10.84 17.39
CA THR A 164 16.41 -10.79 17.63
C THR A 164 16.08 -10.75 19.13
N GLY A 165 16.77 -11.57 19.94
CA GLY A 165 16.61 -11.60 21.40
C GLY A 165 17.03 -10.30 22.10
N PRO A 166 18.28 -9.81 21.89
CA PRO A 166 18.72 -8.50 22.34
C PRO A 166 17.78 -7.35 21.96
N VAL A 167 17.33 -7.29 20.70
CA VAL A 167 16.41 -6.25 20.21
C VAL A 167 15.07 -6.30 20.92
N PHE A 168 14.50 -7.49 21.11
CA PHE A 168 13.24 -7.65 21.84
C PHE A 168 13.36 -7.22 23.31
N ARG A 169 14.49 -7.48 23.97
CA ARG A 169 14.74 -6.98 25.34
C ARG A 169 14.81 -5.46 25.37
N ALA A 170 15.59 -4.84 24.49
CA ALA A 170 15.68 -3.38 24.40
C ALA A 170 14.31 -2.74 24.09
N PHE A 171 13.47 -3.41 23.30
CA PHE A 171 12.08 -3.00 23.06
C PHE A 171 11.23 -3.05 24.33
N ARG A 172 11.32 -4.12 25.13
CA ARG A 172 10.63 -4.23 26.43
C ARG A 172 11.05 -3.12 27.39
N ASP A 173 12.35 -2.84 27.47
CA ASP A 173 12.89 -1.78 28.33
C ASP A 173 12.29 -0.41 27.97
N ARG A 174 12.13 -0.11 26.67
CA ARG A 174 11.46 1.12 26.21
C ARG A 174 9.98 1.16 26.59
N ILE A 175 9.26 0.04 26.50
CA ILE A 175 7.86 -0.05 26.94
C ILE A 175 7.75 0.16 28.46
N ASP A 176 8.63 -0.45 29.23
CA ASP A 176 8.62 -0.36 30.68
C ASP A 176 8.95 1.06 31.16
N ALA A 177 9.85 1.76 30.46
CA ALA A 177 10.16 3.17 30.72
C ALA A 177 8.95 4.11 30.57
N LEU A 178 7.92 3.76 29.79
CA LEU A 178 6.70 4.57 29.67
C LEU A 178 5.82 4.52 30.92
N GLY A 179 5.97 3.48 31.76
CA GLY A 179 5.11 3.21 32.90
C GLY A 179 5.76 3.40 34.28
N SER A 180 7.02 3.83 34.33
CA SER A 180 7.83 3.88 35.55
C SER A 180 8.29 5.31 35.89
N GLY A 181 8.41 5.62 37.18
CA GLY A 181 8.89 6.91 37.71
C GLY A 181 7.81 7.97 37.96
N GLU A 182 8.21 9.09 38.59
CA GLU A 182 7.33 10.22 38.93
C GLU A 182 6.81 10.99 37.69
N ALA A 183 7.42 10.77 36.53
CA ALA A 183 7.05 11.35 35.23
C ALA A 183 6.57 10.29 34.22
N ALA A 184 5.96 9.19 34.70
CA ALA A 184 5.44 8.13 33.84
C ALA A 184 4.56 8.71 32.72
N ALA A 185 4.90 8.38 31.47
CA ALA A 185 4.18 8.89 30.30
C ALA A 185 2.76 8.32 30.19
N LEU A 186 2.50 7.15 30.78
CA LEU A 186 1.21 6.46 30.74
C LEU A 186 0.61 6.26 32.14
N ASP A 187 -0.62 6.76 32.32
CA ASP A 187 -1.40 6.49 33.53
C ASP A 187 -1.90 5.03 33.60
N GLY A 188 -2.39 4.61 34.78
CA GLY A 188 -2.87 3.24 35.01
C GLY A 188 -4.02 2.83 34.08
N SER A 189 -4.89 3.76 33.72
CA SER A 189 -6.02 3.53 32.79
C SER A 189 -5.52 3.22 31.38
N THR A 190 -4.62 4.06 30.86
CA THR A 190 -4.01 3.90 29.54
C THR A 190 -3.17 2.64 29.46
N ARG A 191 -2.41 2.31 30.51
CA ARG A 191 -1.71 1.02 30.62
C ARG A 191 -2.67 -0.17 30.51
N GLY A 192 -3.82 -0.11 31.19
CA GLY A 192 -4.86 -1.15 31.09
C GLY A 192 -5.42 -1.30 29.68
N ARG A 193 -5.66 -0.18 28.98
CA ARG A 193 -6.14 -0.18 27.58
C ARG A 193 -5.09 -0.68 26.59
N VAL A 194 -3.81 -0.37 26.80
CA VAL A 194 -2.68 -0.91 26.01
C VAL A 194 -2.60 -2.44 26.16
N VAL A 195 -2.79 -2.97 27.38
CA VAL A 195 -2.85 -4.42 27.61
C VAL A 195 -4.05 -5.05 26.87
N ALA A 196 -5.23 -4.44 26.94
CA ALA A 196 -6.40 -4.91 26.20
C ALA A 196 -6.18 -4.87 24.67
N ALA A 197 -5.49 -3.85 24.16
CA ALA A 197 -5.12 -3.75 22.75
C ALA A 197 -4.13 -4.86 22.33
N ALA A 198 -3.19 -5.24 23.18
CA ALA A 198 -2.30 -6.39 22.93
C ALA A 198 -3.07 -7.72 22.88
N VAL A 199 -4.04 -7.91 23.77
CA VAL A 199 -4.95 -9.09 23.74
C VAL A 199 -5.75 -9.12 22.43
N ALA A 200 -6.29 -7.97 22.00
CA ALA A 200 -7.00 -7.87 20.72
C ALA A 200 -6.09 -8.20 19.52
N ALA A 201 -4.87 -7.67 19.51
CA ALA A 201 -3.87 -7.95 18.47
C ALA A 201 -3.50 -9.44 18.42
N ALA A 202 -3.25 -10.07 19.56
CA ALA A 202 -2.97 -11.50 19.64
C ALA A 202 -4.16 -12.35 19.14
N GLY A 203 -5.39 -11.97 19.50
CA GLY A 203 -6.60 -12.59 18.95
C GLY A 203 -6.76 -12.39 17.44
N GLY A 204 -6.30 -11.26 16.90
CA GLY A 204 -6.22 -11.02 15.46
C GLY A 204 -5.28 -12.01 14.75
N PHE A 205 -4.09 -12.24 15.31
CA PHE A 205 -3.15 -13.24 14.81
C PHE A 205 -3.70 -14.67 14.92
N GLU A 206 -4.38 -15.02 16.01
CA GLU A 206 -5.03 -16.34 16.17
C GLU A 206 -6.07 -16.59 15.06
N ARG A 207 -6.97 -15.61 14.83
CA ARG A 207 -7.98 -15.69 13.77
C ARG A 207 -7.35 -15.79 12.38
N LEU A 208 -6.26 -15.07 12.15
CA LEU A 208 -5.53 -15.10 10.89
C LEU A 208 -4.91 -16.49 10.66
N HIS A 209 -4.14 -17.01 11.63
CA HIS A 209 -3.48 -18.32 11.51
C HIS A 209 -4.47 -19.49 11.37
N THR A 210 -5.65 -19.38 11.98
CA THR A 210 -6.75 -20.34 11.77
C THR A 210 -7.17 -20.45 10.29
N SER A 211 -6.93 -19.42 9.47
CA SER A 211 -7.24 -19.45 8.02
C SER A 211 -6.27 -20.29 7.22
N PHE A 212 -5.07 -20.53 7.75
CA PHE A 212 -3.99 -21.24 7.10
C PHE A 212 -3.99 -22.74 7.42
N ASP A 213 -5.09 -23.26 7.96
CA ASP A 213 -5.25 -24.68 8.23
C ASP A 213 -4.87 -25.54 7.00
N PRO A 214 -3.85 -26.41 7.11
CA PRO A 214 -3.40 -27.25 6.01
C PRO A 214 -4.43 -28.29 5.57
N ALA A 215 -5.39 -28.67 6.43
CA ALA A 215 -6.47 -29.59 6.07
C ALA A 215 -7.57 -28.92 5.23
N ARG A 216 -7.63 -27.58 5.22
CA ARG A 216 -8.62 -26.83 4.44
C ARG A 216 -8.21 -26.80 2.97
N ALA A 217 -9.16 -27.03 2.06
CA ALA A 217 -8.97 -26.75 0.64
C ALA A 217 -9.21 -25.24 0.34
N PRO A 218 -8.20 -24.49 -0.13
CA PRO A 218 -8.34 -23.07 -0.47
C PRO A 218 -9.05 -22.87 -1.81
N ALA A 219 -9.86 -21.81 -1.94
CA ALA A 219 -10.57 -21.48 -3.19
C ALA A 219 -9.69 -20.87 -4.30
N ARG A 220 -8.38 -20.71 -4.04
CA ARG A 220 -7.29 -20.25 -4.93
C ARG A 220 -7.72 -19.30 -6.04
N ARG A 221 -7.51 -18.00 -5.85
CA ARG A 221 -7.79 -16.96 -6.85
C ARG A 221 -6.64 -15.97 -6.93
N LEU A 222 -6.33 -15.51 -8.14
CA LEU A 222 -5.48 -14.34 -8.29
C LEU A 222 -6.29 -13.13 -7.83
N LEU A 223 -5.73 -12.36 -6.90
CA LEU A 223 -6.31 -11.11 -6.38
C LEU A 223 -5.29 -9.98 -6.56
N ALA A 224 -5.72 -8.73 -6.38
CA ALA A 224 -4.80 -7.60 -6.37
C ALA A 224 -3.72 -7.75 -5.28
N THR A 225 -4.03 -8.42 -4.16
CA THR A 225 -3.07 -8.80 -3.11
C THR A 225 -1.99 -9.77 -3.54
N THR A 226 -2.20 -10.49 -4.64
CA THR A 226 -1.20 -11.38 -5.23
C THR A 226 0.02 -10.57 -5.68
N TRP A 227 -0.22 -9.38 -6.23
CA TRP A 227 0.79 -8.47 -6.76
C TRP A 227 1.21 -7.38 -5.77
N ASN A 228 0.31 -7.01 -4.85
CA ASN A 228 0.52 -5.94 -3.90
C ASN A 228 -0.24 -6.22 -2.60
N VAL A 229 0.47 -6.63 -1.55
CA VAL A 229 -0.10 -6.89 -0.22
C VAL A 229 -0.79 -5.66 0.41
N GLU A 230 -0.55 -4.46 -0.11
CA GLU A 230 -1.21 -3.23 0.35
C GLU A 230 -2.46 -2.86 -0.48
N ALA A 231 -2.84 -3.70 -1.44
CA ALA A 231 -4.06 -3.58 -2.24
C ALA A 231 -5.27 -4.26 -1.55
N GLY A 232 -6.47 -4.07 -2.12
CA GLY A 232 -7.68 -4.75 -1.68
C GLY A 232 -7.79 -6.19 -2.22
N ALA A 233 -8.79 -6.95 -1.74
CA ALA A 233 -9.07 -8.32 -2.20
C ALA A 233 -9.91 -8.35 -3.48
N HIS A 234 -9.64 -7.46 -4.44
CA HIS A 234 -10.34 -7.43 -5.71
C HIS A 234 -9.80 -8.51 -6.65
N ASP A 235 -10.68 -9.10 -7.45
CA ASP A 235 -10.28 -10.08 -8.46
C ASP A 235 -9.39 -9.42 -9.53
N VAL A 236 -8.45 -10.19 -10.06
CA VAL A 236 -7.64 -9.87 -11.25
C VAL A 236 -7.84 -10.97 -12.31
N PRO A 237 -7.41 -10.81 -13.58
CA PRO A 237 -7.58 -11.84 -14.59
C PRO A 237 -7.07 -13.21 -14.14
N ALA A 238 -7.93 -14.22 -14.28
CA ALA A 238 -7.59 -15.60 -13.94
C ALA A 238 -6.61 -16.22 -14.94
N ASP A 239 -6.60 -15.74 -16.19
CA ASP A 239 -5.63 -16.14 -17.20
C ASP A 239 -4.25 -15.52 -16.87
N PRO A 240 -3.20 -16.34 -16.63
CA PRO A 240 -1.85 -15.84 -16.41
C PRO A 240 -1.31 -15.00 -17.57
N ALA A 241 -1.73 -15.24 -18.81
CA ALA A 241 -1.32 -14.46 -19.97
C ALA A 241 -1.88 -13.03 -19.91
N GLU A 242 -3.15 -12.86 -19.55
CA GLU A 242 -3.79 -11.55 -19.34
C GLU A 242 -3.14 -10.79 -18.18
N SER A 243 -2.89 -11.49 -17.06
CA SER A 243 -2.15 -10.90 -15.94
C SER A 243 -0.77 -10.44 -16.36
N ALA A 244 -0.02 -11.24 -17.12
CA ALA A 244 1.31 -10.87 -17.60
C ALA A 244 1.27 -9.69 -18.59
N ALA A 245 0.25 -9.60 -19.46
CA ALA A 245 0.02 -8.45 -20.32
C ALA A 245 -0.26 -7.18 -19.52
N ALA A 246 -1.09 -7.27 -18.49
CA ALA A 246 -1.33 -6.15 -17.58
C ALA A 246 -0.04 -5.69 -16.89
N GLN A 247 0.79 -6.62 -16.41
CA GLN A 247 2.10 -6.28 -15.81
C GLN A 247 3.00 -5.54 -16.79
N ARG A 248 3.11 -5.99 -18.05
CA ARG A 248 3.90 -5.29 -19.09
C ARG A 248 3.37 -3.89 -19.37
N ALA A 249 2.05 -3.70 -19.43
CA ALA A 249 1.45 -2.39 -19.61
C ALA A 249 1.82 -1.43 -18.47
N GLY A 250 1.77 -1.92 -17.23
CA GLY A 250 2.21 -1.17 -16.06
C GLY A 250 3.69 -0.81 -16.11
N GLU A 251 4.55 -1.75 -16.47
CA GLU A 251 6.00 -1.52 -16.60
C GLU A 251 6.34 -0.51 -17.71
N ARG A 252 5.64 -0.56 -18.85
CA ARG A 252 5.75 0.45 -19.92
C ARG A 252 5.33 1.84 -19.40
N CYS A 253 4.20 1.93 -18.70
CA CYS A 253 3.72 3.20 -18.14
C CYS A 253 4.72 3.79 -17.13
N LEU A 254 5.33 2.95 -16.28
CA LEU A 254 6.37 3.37 -15.35
C LEU A 254 7.66 3.82 -16.05
N GLY A 255 7.98 3.22 -17.20
CA GLY A 255 9.09 3.64 -18.05
C GLY A 255 8.85 5.00 -18.70
N GLU A 256 7.61 5.29 -19.12
CA GLU A 256 7.24 6.57 -19.72
C GLU A 256 7.13 7.71 -18.69
N PHE A 257 6.76 7.40 -17.45
CA PHE A 257 6.63 8.39 -16.38
C PHE A 257 7.55 8.08 -15.18
N PRO A 258 8.84 8.47 -15.23
CA PRO A 258 9.78 8.37 -14.10
C PRO A 258 9.22 8.94 -12.80
N TYR A 259 8.33 9.93 -12.91
CA TYR A 259 7.49 10.47 -11.85
C TYR A 259 6.97 9.42 -10.85
N PHE A 260 6.50 8.26 -11.30
CA PHE A 260 5.97 7.22 -10.40
C PHE A 260 7.02 6.72 -9.41
N ARG A 261 8.22 6.42 -9.92
CA ARG A 261 9.34 5.92 -9.11
C ARG A 261 9.86 7.02 -8.20
N GLU A 262 9.98 8.24 -8.71
CA GLU A 262 10.45 9.36 -7.91
C GLU A 262 9.53 9.67 -6.72
N ARG A 263 8.22 9.67 -6.95
CA ARG A 263 7.25 10.07 -5.92
C ARG A 263 6.91 8.96 -4.93
N TRP A 264 6.75 7.73 -5.41
CA TRP A 264 6.24 6.63 -4.59
C TRP A 264 7.22 5.46 -4.45
N GLY A 265 8.38 5.50 -5.10
CA GLY A 265 9.40 4.45 -5.05
C GLY A 265 8.84 3.07 -5.40
N GLU A 266 9.34 2.05 -4.72
CA GLU A 266 8.91 0.65 -4.84
C GLU A 266 7.43 0.44 -4.52
N ARG A 267 6.84 1.30 -3.67
CA ARG A 267 5.42 1.22 -3.35
C ARG A 267 4.56 1.63 -4.55
N GLY A 268 4.98 2.66 -5.29
CA GLY A 268 4.31 3.08 -6.54
C GLY A 268 4.30 1.98 -7.60
N LEU A 269 5.43 1.25 -7.72
CA LEU A 269 5.54 0.08 -8.59
C LEU A 269 4.49 -0.98 -8.23
N ARG A 270 4.39 -1.38 -6.95
CA ARG A 270 3.40 -2.38 -6.50
C ARG A 270 1.96 -1.95 -6.77
N TYR A 271 1.61 -0.69 -6.49
CA TYR A 271 0.26 -0.19 -6.80
C TYR A 271 0.00 -0.20 -8.30
N THR A 272 0.93 0.25 -9.13
CA THR A 272 0.77 0.20 -10.58
C THR A 272 0.50 -1.23 -11.07
N ARG A 273 1.26 -2.22 -10.58
CA ARG A 273 1.10 -3.64 -10.89
C ARG A 273 -0.25 -4.23 -10.49
N SER A 274 -0.78 -3.82 -9.35
CA SER A 274 -2.09 -4.28 -8.87
C SER A 274 -3.25 -3.55 -9.56
N ASP A 275 -3.11 -2.26 -9.80
CA ASP A 275 -4.13 -1.44 -10.46
C ASP A 275 -4.29 -1.83 -11.94
N VAL A 276 -3.20 -2.05 -12.71
CA VAL A 276 -3.32 -2.56 -14.09
C VAL A 276 -4.02 -3.91 -14.17
N ALA A 277 -3.72 -4.81 -13.23
CA ALA A 277 -4.33 -6.13 -13.19
C ALA A 277 -5.82 -6.01 -12.87
N TRP A 278 -6.19 -5.15 -11.91
CA TRP A 278 -7.59 -4.87 -11.61
C TRP A 278 -8.33 -4.23 -12.80
N LEU A 279 -7.72 -3.27 -13.50
CA LEU A 279 -8.29 -2.64 -14.70
C LEU A 279 -8.59 -3.68 -15.80
N ALA A 280 -7.72 -4.67 -16.00
CA ALA A 280 -7.98 -5.76 -16.93
C ALA A 280 -9.18 -6.61 -16.50
N ALA A 281 -9.35 -6.86 -15.20
CA ALA A 281 -10.48 -7.62 -14.66
C ALA A 281 -11.84 -6.93 -14.86
N LEU A 282 -11.86 -5.60 -15.05
CA LEU A 282 -13.10 -4.86 -15.33
C LEU A 282 -13.77 -5.29 -16.65
N ALA A 283 -13.07 -6.02 -17.52
CA ALA A 283 -13.67 -6.66 -18.70
C ALA A 283 -14.78 -7.66 -18.37
N LEU A 284 -14.86 -8.13 -17.12
CA LEU A 284 -15.92 -9.02 -16.63
C LEU A 284 -17.21 -8.27 -16.25
N LEU A 285 -17.15 -6.95 -16.12
CA LEU A 285 -18.32 -6.12 -15.83
C LEU A 285 -19.04 -5.75 -17.12
N ASP A 286 -20.26 -5.20 -16.97
CA ASP A 286 -20.87 -4.52 -18.10
C ASP A 286 -20.05 -3.27 -18.48
N ARG A 287 -20.18 -2.85 -19.74
CA ARG A 287 -19.39 -1.75 -20.30
C ARG A 287 -19.58 -0.44 -19.54
N ALA A 288 -20.79 -0.14 -19.08
CA ALA A 288 -21.10 1.12 -18.41
C ALA A 288 -20.46 1.15 -17.02
N ASP A 289 -20.58 0.05 -16.28
CA ASP A 289 -19.98 -0.16 -14.97
C ASP A 289 -18.46 -0.14 -15.05
N ALA A 290 -17.85 -0.82 -16.03
CA ALA A 290 -16.40 -0.80 -16.24
C ALA A 290 -15.89 0.64 -16.45
N ILE A 291 -16.53 1.42 -17.32
CA ILE A 291 -16.17 2.84 -17.54
C ILE A 291 -16.37 3.66 -16.26
N ALA A 292 -17.46 3.45 -15.54
CA ALA A 292 -17.73 4.15 -14.28
C ALA A 292 -16.66 3.85 -13.21
N GLN A 293 -16.21 2.60 -13.08
CA GLN A 293 -15.12 2.21 -12.19
C GLN A 293 -13.80 2.89 -12.57
N VAL A 294 -13.47 2.96 -13.86
CA VAL A 294 -12.26 3.64 -14.35
C VAL A 294 -12.30 5.14 -14.05
N VAL A 295 -13.43 5.80 -14.30
CA VAL A 295 -13.61 7.24 -13.98
C VAL A 295 -13.53 7.49 -12.48
N TRP A 296 -14.13 6.62 -11.66
CA TRP A 296 -14.01 6.69 -10.21
C TRP A 296 -12.54 6.55 -9.76
N LEU A 297 -11.80 5.57 -10.30
CA LEU A 297 -10.39 5.38 -9.99
C LEU A 297 -9.58 6.62 -10.37
N ALA A 298 -9.81 7.20 -11.56
CA ALA A 298 -9.15 8.42 -12.01
C ALA A 298 -9.30 9.56 -10.99
N GLY A 299 -10.51 9.78 -10.45
CA GLY A 299 -10.75 10.79 -9.41
C GLY A 299 -10.09 10.45 -8.07
N VAL A 300 -10.04 9.17 -7.68
CA VAL A 300 -9.32 8.72 -6.47
C VAL A 300 -7.81 8.96 -6.60
N LEU A 301 -7.24 8.63 -7.76
CA LEU A 301 -5.82 8.77 -8.05
C LEU A 301 -5.41 10.25 -8.20
N ALA A 302 -6.23 11.07 -8.86
CA ALA A 302 -6.00 12.52 -8.98
C ALA A 302 -5.84 13.19 -7.61
N ARG A 303 -6.68 12.85 -6.63
CA ARG A 303 -6.57 13.32 -5.23
C ARG A 303 -5.31 12.88 -4.50
N ARG A 304 -4.64 11.83 -4.99
CA ARG A 304 -3.34 11.37 -4.48
C ARG A 304 -2.18 11.93 -5.32
N GLY A 305 -2.50 12.83 -6.25
CA GLY A 305 -1.60 13.50 -7.16
C GLY A 305 -1.12 12.62 -8.30
N MET A 306 -1.97 11.73 -8.79
CA MET A 306 -1.82 11.05 -10.08
C MET A 306 -2.85 11.62 -11.06
N PRO A 307 -2.50 12.63 -11.87
CA PRO A 307 -3.42 13.23 -12.83
C PRO A 307 -4.02 12.20 -13.78
N SER A 308 -5.21 12.49 -14.30
CA SER A 308 -5.97 11.60 -15.18
C SER A 308 -5.24 11.22 -16.46
N LEU A 309 -4.27 12.03 -16.89
CA LEU A 309 -3.34 11.72 -17.98
C LEU A 309 -2.59 10.39 -17.76
N LEU A 310 -2.22 10.08 -16.51
CA LEU A 310 -1.48 8.86 -16.19
C LEU A 310 -2.34 7.61 -16.37
N ILE A 311 -3.57 7.62 -15.82
CA ILE A 311 -4.49 6.48 -15.94
C ILE A 311 -4.95 6.33 -17.39
N GLU A 312 -5.16 7.41 -18.13
CA GLU A 312 -5.44 7.36 -19.56
C GLU A 312 -4.33 6.62 -20.31
N ARG A 313 -3.06 7.00 -20.09
CA ARG A 313 -1.95 6.34 -20.77
C ARG A 313 -1.85 4.86 -20.39
N GLN A 314 -2.09 4.54 -19.12
CA GLN A 314 -2.12 3.16 -18.62
C GLN A 314 -3.22 2.32 -19.31
N LEU A 315 -4.40 2.87 -19.55
CA LEU A 315 -5.49 2.20 -20.26
C LEU A 315 -5.15 1.90 -21.72
N LEU A 316 -4.53 2.86 -22.42
CA LEU A 316 -4.10 2.68 -23.81
C LEU A 316 -3.03 1.59 -23.93
N LEU A 317 -2.03 1.63 -23.05
CA LEU A 317 -0.98 0.60 -22.98
C LEU A 317 -1.56 -0.78 -22.65
N LEU A 318 -2.54 -0.83 -21.74
CA LEU A 318 -3.22 -2.08 -21.38
C LEU A 318 -4.01 -2.66 -22.56
N GLU A 319 -4.72 -1.82 -23.32
CA GLU A 319 -5.42 -2.25 -24.53
C GLU A 319 -4.45 -2.84 -25.56
N GLU A 320 -3.30 -2.20 -25.78
CA GLU A 320 -2.26 -2.69 -26.69
C GLU A 320 -1.73 -4.07 -26.26
N GLU A 321 -1.36 -4.22 -24.98
CA GLU A 321 -0.77 -5.47 -24.46
C GLU A 321 -1.78 -6.63 -24.43
N LEU A 322 -3.04 -6.38 -24.07
CA LEU A 322 -4.10 -7.40 -24.12
C LEU A 322 -4.44 -7.77 -25.56
N GLY A 323 -4.48 -6.78 -26.46
CA GLY A 323 -4.75 -7.00 -27.89
C GLY A 323 -3.69 -7.83 -28.61
N ALA A 324 -2.47 -7.89 -28.08
CA ALA A 324 -1.40 -8.73 -28.61
C ALA A 324 -1.56 -10.22 -28.29
N ILE A 325 -2.34 -10.57 -27.26
CA ILE A 325 -2.47 -11.96 -26.77
C ILE A 325 -3.89 -12.54 -26.94
N VAL A 326 -4.94 -11.71 -26.93
CA VAL A 326 -6.33 -12.18 -27.06
C VAL A 326 -6.86 -11.83 -28.46
N ALA A 327 -7.07 -12.85 -29.30
CA ALA A 327 -7.65 -12.67 -30.65
C ALA A 327 -9.16 -12.37 -30.62
N ALA A 328 -9.85 -12.64 -29.51
CA ALA A 328 -11.30 -12.47 -29.34
C ALA A 328 -11.64 -11.34 -28.35
N ALA A 329 -12.63 -10.51 -28.70
CA ALA A 329 -13.21 -9.44 -27.89
C ALA A 329 -12.18 -8.54 -27.17
N ARG A 330 -11.55 -7.63 -27.93
CA ARG A 330 -10.84 -6.48 -27.35
C ARG A 330 -11.77 -5.77 -26.36
N PRO A 331 -11.33 -5.45 -25.13
CA PRO A 331 -12.15 -4.66 -24.22
C PRO A 331 -12.24 -3.22 -24.73
N ALA A 332 -13.19 -2.96 -25.64
CA ALA A 332 -13.46 -1.64 -26.22
C ALA A 332 -13.64 -0.57 -25.14
N PHE A 333 -14.12 -0.97 -23.95
CA PHE A 333 -14.28 -0.09 -22.79
C PHE A 333 -12.98 0.59 -22.36
N LEU A 334 -11.80 -0.02 -22.53
CA LEU A 334 -10.51 0.60 -22.12
C LEU A 334 -10.24 1.86 -22.93
N ARG A 335 -10.31 1.74 -24.26
CA ARG A 335 -10.10 2.88 -25.18
C ARG A 335 -11.16 3.94 -25.00
N GLU A 336 -12.40 3.54 -24.78
CA GLU A 336 -13.51 4.46 -24.56
C GLU A 336 -13.40 5.21 -23.23
N ALA A 337 -13.02 4.52 -22.15
CA ALA A 337 -12.75 5.16 -20.86
C ALA A 337 -11.58 6.13 -20.97
N ALA A 338 -10.50 5.75 -21.67
CA ALA A 338 -9.37 6.63 -21.96
C ALA A 338 -9.81 7.87 -22.75
N SER A 339 -10.62 7.69 -23.80
CA SER A 339 -11.17 8.81 -24.59
C SER A 339 -12.08 9.71 -23.75
N LEU A 340 -12.95 9.14 -22.91
CA LEU A 340 -13.82 9.90 -22.02
C LEU A 340 -13.00 10.76 -21.03
N ILE A 341 -11.95 10.20 -20.45
CA ILE A 341 -11.04 10.91 -19.56
C ILE A 341 -10.29 12.02 -20.31
N SER A 342 -9.72 11.72 -21.49
CA SER A 342 -9.01 12.71 -22.30
C SER A 342 -9.93 13.87 -22.70
N SER A 343 -11.13 13.56 -23.22
CA SER A 343 -12.09 14.59 -23.65
C SER A 343 -12.54 15.47 -22.49
N ARG A 344 -12.73 14.93 -21.29
CA ARG A 344 -13.05 15.74 -20.10
C ARG A 344 -11.91 16.69 -19.73
N ARG A 345 -10.67 16.21 -19.76
CA ARG A 345 -9.48 17.01 -19.46
C ARG A 345 -9.26 18.09 -20.53
N GLU A 346 -9.37 17.73 -21.80
CA GLU A 346 -9.23 18.67 -22.92
C GLU A 346 -10.31 19.74 -22.92
N ALA A 347 -11.56 19.39 -22.64
CA ALA A 347 -12.67 20.35 -22.55
C ALA A 347 -12.54 21.32 -21.36
N ALA A 348 -11.69 21.01 -20.38
CA ALA A 348 -11.45 21.88 -19.24
C ALA A 348 -10.49 23.03 -19.55
N LEU A 349 -9.81 23.04 -20.71
CA LEU A 349 -8.90 24.10 -21.11
C LEU A 349 -9.26 24.62 -22.52
N PRO A 350 -8.92 25.88 -22.86
CA PRO A 350 -9.09 26.35 -24.23
C PRO A 350 -8.24 25.52 -25.19
N ALA A 351 -8.75 25.26 -26.39
CA ALA A 351 -8.03 24.51 -27.41
C ALA A 351 -6.65 25.14 -27.69
N GLY A 352 -5.59 24.33 -27.57
CA GLY A 352 -4.20 24.79 -27.78
C GLY A 352 -3.57 25.56 -26.61
N ALA A 353 -4.25 25.72 -25.46
CA ALA A 353 -3.68 26.43 -24.32
C ALA A 353 -2.56 25.66 -23.58
N ALA A 354 -2.63 24.32 -23.57
CA ALA A 354 -1.70 23.48 -22.81
C ALA A 354 -0.24 23.64 -23.26
N GLY A 355 0.04 23.54 -24.57
CA GLY A 355 1.40 23.64 -25.11
C GLY A 355 2.14 24.92 -24.71
N PRO A 356 1.58 26.12 -24.94
CA PRO A 356 2.20 27.38 -24.51
C PRO A 356 2.40 27.50 -23.01
N LEU A 357 1.52 26.91 -22.18
CA LEU A 357 1.69 26.86 -20.72
C LEU A 357 2.90 25.99 -20.36
N GLU A 358 3.00 24.81 -20.96
CA GLU A 358 4.09 23.87 -20.73
C GLU A 358 5.44 24.44 -21.18
N GLU A 359 5.52 25.04 -22.37
CA GLU A 359 6.74 25.65 -22.91
C GLU A 359 7.26 26.78 -22.01
N ARG A 360 6.37 27.62 -21.47
CA ARG A 360 6.75 28.68 -20.52
C ARG A 360 7.30 28.12 -19.21
N PHE A 361 6.74 27.01 -18.71
CA PHE A 361 7.28 26.33 -17.54
C PHE A 361 8.68 25.79 -17.83
N VAL A 362 8.85 25.08 -18.95
CA VAL A 362 10.14 24.50 -19.36
C VAL A 362 11.22 25.59 -19.49
N ALA A 363 10.88 26.76 -20.02
CA ALA A 363 11.80 27.88 -20.17
C ALA A 363 12.15 28.57 -18.85
N SER A 364 11.24 28.58 -17.86
CA SER A 364 11.40 29.39 -16.63
C SER A 364 11.77 28.60 -15.37
N ALA A 365 11.60 27.28 -15.34
CA ALA A 365 11.82 26.48 -14.12
C ALA A 365 13.30 26.36 -13.72
N GLY A 366 14.24 26.50 -14.67
CA GLY A 366 15.69 26.64 -14.41
C GLY A 366 16.40 25.45 -13.73
N TYR A 367 15.67 24.39 -13.38
CA TYR A 367 16.15 23.20 -12.68
C TYR A 367 15.74 21.93 -13.45
N GLY A 368 16.51 20.85 -13.26
CA GLY A 368 16.30 19.57 -13.95
C GLY A 368 16.69 19.58 -15.43
N SER A 369 16.65 18.40 -16.02
CA SER A 369 16.72 18.19 -17.47
C SER A 369 15.47 18.77 -18.17
N THR A 370 15.59 19.02 -19.47
CA THR A 370 14.45 19.48 -20.27
C THR A 370 13.30 18.47 -20.26
N GLU A 371 13.60 17.17 -20.21
CA GLU A 371 12.59 16.12 -20.20
C GLU A 371 11.82 16.08 -18.87
N GLU A 372 12.52 16.15 -17.73
CA GLU A 372 11.88 16.26 -16.41
C GLU A 372 10.98 17.50 -16.33
N ARG A 373 11.42 18.63 -16.90
CA ARG A 373 10.61 19.85 -16.95
C ARG A 373 9.35 19.69 -17.79
N ARG A 374 9.44 19.06 -18.97
CA ARG A 374 8.28 18.81 -19.83
C ARG A 374 7.27 17.91 -19.15
N GLN A 375 7.73 16.80 -18.57
CA GLN A 375 6.86 15.87 -17.86
C GLN A 375 6.19 16.55 -16.66
N ALA A 376 6.94 17.32 -15.86
CA ALA A 376 6.36 18.07 -14.75
C ALA A 376 5.29 19.06 -15.24
N ALA A 377 5.55 19.77 -16.33
CA ALA A 377 4.59 20.70 -16.91
C ALA A 377 3.30 20.01 -17.37
N GLN A 378 3.41 18.91 -18.11
CA GLN A 378 2.27 18.10 -18.58
C GLN A 378 1.42 17.62 -17.41
N LEU A 379 2.05 17.08 -16.36
CA LEU A 379 1.34 16.60 -15.18
C LEU A 379 0.65 17.75 -14.42
N LEU A 380 1.29 18.91 -14.29
CA LEU A 380 0.72 20.08 -13.62
C LEU A 380 -0.46 20.69 -14.39
N VAL A 381 -0.36 20.78 -15.71
CA VAL A 381 -1.47 21.22 -16.58
C VAL A 381 -2.62 20.21 -16.52
N ALA A 382 -2.33 18.91 -16.60
CA ALA A 382 -3.33 17.86 -16.44
C ALA A 382 -4.04 17.93 -15.09
N ALA A 383 -3.30 18.14 -13.99
CA ALA A 383 -3.90 18.30 -12.66
C ALA A 383 -4.83 19.52 -12.55
N ALA A 384 -4.47 20.65 -13.21
CA ALA A 384 -5.34 21.83 -13.25
C ALA A 384 -6.63 21.56 -14.04
N ALA A 385 -6.53 20.88 -15.18
CA ALA A 385 -7.68 20.44 -15.96
C ALA A 385 -8.56 19.43 -15.20
N ASP A 386 -7.94 18.51 -14.45
CA ASP A 386 -8.64 17.56 -13.58
C ASP A 386 -9.44 18.27 -12.48
N GLU A 387 -8.82 19.24 -11.80
CA GLU A 387 -9.48 20.05 -10.76
C GLU A 387 -10.73 20.76 -11.34
N SER A 388 -10.59 21.36 -12.52
CA SER A 388 -11.69 22.07 -13.19
C SER A 388 -12.74 21.14 -13.81
N SER A 389 -12.42 19.87 -14.07
CA SER A 389 -13.34 18.85 -14.60
C SER A 389 -13.99 17.98 -13.51
N GLY A 390 -13.82 18.34 -12.23
CA GLY A 390 -14.54 17.73 -11.11
C GLY A 390 -13.74 16.68 -10.33
N PHE A 391 -12.41 16.69 -10.41
CA PHE A 391 -11.52 15.92 -9.54
C PHE A 391 -10.87 16.83 -8.49
N PRO A 392 -11.60 17.21 -7.42
CA PRO A 392 -11.12 18.20 -6.46
C PRO A 392 -9.89 17.72 -5.71
N GLY A 393 -8.92 18.60 -5.47
CA GLY A 393 -7.67 18.32 -4.77
C GLY A 393 -6.55 17.76 -5.66
N ALA A 394 -6.77 17.62 -6.97
CA ALA A 394 -5.76 17.18 -7.92
C ALA A 394 -4.54 18.11 -7.95
N VAL A 395 -4.80 19.42 -8.03
CA VAL A 395 -3.73 20.45 -8.03
C VAL A 395 -2.98 20.44 -6.70
N ALA A 396 -3.70 20.44 -5.58
CA ALA A 396 -3.10 20.48 -4.25
C ALA A 396 -2.17 19.28 -4.01
N ALA A 397 -2.63 18.08 -4.35
CA ALA A 397 -1.87 16.85 -4.16
C ALA A 397 -0.62 16.78 -5.04
N LEU A 398 -0.69 17.26 -6.29
CA LEU A 398 0.46 17.25 -7.18
C LEU A 398 1.47 18.36 -6.86
N THR A 399 0.99 19.57 -6.58
CA THR A 399 1.88 20.71 -6.24
C THR A 399 2.61 20.50 -4.93
N ALA A 400 2.00 19.84 -3.93
CA ALA A 400 2.68 19.48 -2.69
C ALA A 400 3.96 18.65 -2.94
N TRP A 401 3.97 17.81 -3.97
CA TRP A 401 5.17 17.07 -4.38
C TRP A 401 6.18 17.96 -5.09
N TYR A 402 5.75 18.70 -6.12
CA TYR A 402 6.64 19.55 -6.91
C TYR A 402 7.13 20.81 -6.19
N ARG A 403 6.61 21.09 -4.98
CA ARG A 403 7.10 22.13 -4.06
C ARG A 403 7.86 21.58 -2.85
N SER A 404 8.16 20.28 -2.83
CA SER A 404 8.96 19.70 -1.74
C SER A 404 10.38 20.27 -1.74
N GLU A 405 11.08 20.12 -0.61
CA GLU A 405 12.42 20.68 -0.35
C GLU A 405 13.50 20.22 -1.36
N ARG A 406 13.20 19.23 -2.20
CA ARG A 406 14.08 18.79 -3.29
C ARG A 406 14.20 19.79 -4.44
N TYR A 407 13.27 20.74 -4.56
CA TYR A 407 13.23 21.70 -5.66
C TYR A 407 13.60 23.12 -5.19
N PRO A 408 14.37 23.88 -5.98
CA PRO A 408 14.76 25.24 -5.62
C PRO A 408 13.59 26.23 -5.75
N ASP A 409 13.71 27.40 -5.11
CA ASP A 409 12.66 28.44 -5.12
C ASP A 409 12.23 28.88 -6.53
N GLY A 410 13.17 28.95 -7.48
CA GLY A 410 12.88 29.29 -8.88
C GLY A 410 11.94 28.29 -9.56
N TRP A 411 12.10 26.99 -9.26
CA TRP A 411 11.19 25.94 -9.71
C TRP A 411 9.82 26.10 -9.05
N ASN A 412 9.78 26.30 -7.73
CA ASN A 412 8.52 26.47 -6.99
C ASN A 412 7.72 27.67 -7.53
N ALA A 413 8.38 28.80 -7.80
CA ALA A 413 7.76 29.95 -8.42
C ALA A 413 7.24 29.66 -9.85
N ALA A 414 7.93 28.82 -10.63
CA ALA A 414 7.45 28.39 -11.94
C ALA A 414 6.22 27.47 -11.84
N VAL A 415 6.19 26.55 -10.87
CA VAL A 415 5.02 25.71 -10.56
C VAL A 415 3.81 26.59 -10.22
N ASP A 416 4.01 27.60 -9.37
CA ASP A 416 2.95 28.52 -8.93
C ASP A 416 2.36 29.33 -10.08
N ARG A 417 3.22 29.80 -10.99
CA ARG A 417 2.77 30.50 -12.21
C ARG A 417 2.00 29.57 -13.12
N LEU A 418 2.56 28.40 -13.45
CA LEU A 418 1.92 27.43 -14.34
C LEU A 418 0.52 27.04 -13.86
N VAL A 419 0.40 26.66 -12.59
CA VAL A 419 -0.87 26.21 -12.02
C VAL A 419 -1.91 27.32 -11.98
N ARG A 420 -1.50 28.54 -11.57
CA ARG A 420 -2.39 29.71 -11.58
C ARG A 420 -2.90 30.02 -12.99
N ASP A 421 -2.00 30.04 -13.98
CA ASP A 421 -2.35 30.35 -15.36
C ASP A 421 -3.26 29.28 -15.97
N ALA A 422 -2.98 28.00 -15.69
CA ALA A 422 -3.80 26.88 -16.14
C ALA A 422 -5.21 26.91 -15.54
N LEU A 423 -5.34 27.16 -14.23
CA LEU A 423 -6.63 27.31 -13.57
C LEU A 423 -7.41 28.54 -14.07
N ALA A 424 -6.72 29.65 -14.36
CA ALA A 424 -7.34 30.83 -14.94
C ALA A 424 -7.88 30.55 -16.36
N ALA A 425 -7.11 29.83 -17.19
CA ALA A 425 -7.55 29.40 -18.52
C ALA A 425 -8.76 28.45 -18.44
N ALA A 426 -8.77 27.54 -17.48
CA ALA A 426 -9.89 26.64 -17.27
C ALA A 426 -11.17 27.36 -16.83
N LEU A 427 -11.04 28.34 -15.92
CA LEU A 427 -12.16 29.18 -15.49
C LEU A 427 -12.75 30.01 -16.64
N ALA A 428 -11.91 30.52 -17.55
CA ALA A 428 -12.37 31.23 -18.75
C ALA A 428 -13.23 30.32 -19.64
N THR A 429 -12.77 29.08 -19.86
CA THR A 429 -13.49 28.06 -20.64
C THR A 429 -14.87 27.76 -20.04
N PHE A 430 -14.95 27.61 -18.72
CA PHE A 430 -16.21 27.35 -18.02
C PHE A 430 -17.22 28.49 -18.20
N ARG A 431 -16.77 29.76 -18.13
CA ARG A 431 -17.63 30.93 -18.34
C ARG A 431 -18.17 30.98 -19.77
N GLU A 432 -17.32 30.76 -20.76
CA GLU A 432 -17.72 30.73 -22.17
C GLU A 432 -18.73 29.61 -22.48
N ALA A 433 -18.65 28.48 -21.79
CA ALA A 433 -19.62 27.39 -21.93
C ALA A 433 -20.98 27.74 -21.28
N GLY A 434 -20.98 28.44 -20.14
CA GLY A 434 -22.20 28.86 -19.44
C GLY A 434 -22.99 29.97 -20.13
N ASP A 435 -22.33 30.81 -20.92
CA ASP A 435 -22.96 31.91 -21.66
C ASP A 435 -23.55 31.47 -23.03
N ARG A 436 -23.39 30.20 -23.43
CA ARG A 436 -24.04 29.69 -24.65
C ARG A 436 -25.52 29.38 -24.35
N PRO A 437 -26.47 30.00 -25.07
CA PRO A 437 -27.89 29.65 -24.94
C PRO A 437 -28.08 28.17 -25.32
N ALA A 438 -28.89 27.47 -24.51
CA ALA A 438 -29.18 26.04 -24.63
C ALA A 438 -29.88 25.67 -25.95
#